data_AF-A0A3C1DNS4-F1
#
_entry.id   AF-A0A3C1DNS4-F1
#
_cell.length_a   1.000
_cell.length_b   1.000
_cell.length_c   1.000
_cell.angle_alpha   90.00
_cell.angle_beta   90.00
_cell.angle_gamma   90.00
#
_symmetry.space_group_name_H-M   'P 1'
#
loop_
_entity.id
_entity.type
_entity.pdbx_description
1 polymer ?
#
loop_
_entity_poly.entity_id
_entity_poly.type
_entity_poly.pdbx_seq_one_letter_code
_entity_poly.pdbx_strand_id
1 'polypeptide(L)'
;MADDEIEHQSPVDNDGVEAWLRLTDESDVRGVDATRVEGDHSWQWTLTVWVLEFIREEPFESQLRRAILDQVRTVPGVLAVRDMDREGWELDGSPSGEELVRTVAQTIDLLLPQIRASLAQPH
;
A
#
# COMPACT_ATOMS: atom_id res chain seq x y z
N MET A 1 12.82 -12.76 15.14
CA MET A 1 11.85 -12.30 14.14
C MET A 1 11.53 -10.89 14.56
N ALA A 2 11.93 -9.88 13.78
CA ALA A 2 11.48 -8.53 14.06
C ALA A 2 9.96 -8.54 13.91
N ASP A 3 9.23 -8.06 14.92
CA ASP A 3 7.80 -7.82 14.76
C ASP A 3 7.64 -6.78 13.67
N ASP A 4 6.86 -7.09 12.63
CA ASP A 4 6.49 -6.06 11.66
C ASP A 4 5.55 -5.09 12.38
N GLU A 5 6.00 -3.86 12.55
CA GLU A 5 5.26 -2.84 13.28
C GLU A 5 4.62 -1.86 12.29
N ILE A 6 3.34 -1.55 12.50
CA ILE A 6 2.68 -0.47 11.78
C ILE A 6 2.76 0.75 12.68
N GLU A 7 3.52 1.74 12.25
CA GLU A 7 3.77 2.94 13.02
C GLU A 7 3.10 4.15 12.39
N HIS A 8 2.54 5.01 13.25
CA HIS A 8 2.15 6.35 12.88
C HIS A 8 3.41 7.22 12.81
N GLN A 9 3.68 7.81 11.64
CA GLN A 9 4.85 8.63 11.39
C GLN A 9 4.48 10.10 11.21
N SER A 10 5.45 10.97 11.47
CA SER A 10 5.34 12.35 11.00
C SER A 10 5.32 12.34 9.46
N PRO A 11 4.35 13.01 8.82
CA PRO A 11 4.29 13.08 7.37
C PRO A 11 5.59 13.66 6.79
N VAL A 12 6.04 13.09 5.67
CA VAL A 12 7.33 13.44 5.06
C VAL A 12 7.25 14.76 4.29
N ASP A 13 6.05 15.13 3.82
CA ASP A 13 5.76 16.34 3.06
C ASP A 13 4.97 17.37 3.89
N ASN A 14 5.18 18.66 3.61
CA ASN A 14 4.58 19.78 4.33
C ASN A 14 3.04 19.82 4.31
N ASP A 15 2.41 19.15 3.34
CA ASP A 15 0.94 19.11 3.20
C ASP A 15 0.32 17.83 3.79
N GLY A 16 1.15 16.86 4.21
CA GLY A 16 0.71 15.65 4.88
C GLY A 16 0.36 15.93 6.33
N VAL A 17 -0.77 15.42 6.79
CA VAL A 17 -1.24 15.58 8.19
C VAL A 17 -1.29 14.27 8.97
N GLU A 18 -1.21 13.14 8.27
CA GLU A 18 -1.22 11.82 8.86
C GLU A 18 -0.44 10.85 7.95
N ALA A 19 0.40 10.01 8.53
CA ALA A 19 1.14 9.00 7.78
C ALA A 19 1.25 7.71 8.59
N TRP A 20 1.04 6.60 7.92
CA TRP A 20 1.17 5.26 8.48
C TRP A 20 2.11 4.45 7.60
N LEU A 21 3.04 3.73 8.20
CA LEU A 21 4.02 2.92 7.49
C LEU A 21 4.15 1.56 8.18
N ARG A 22 4.24 0.49 7.38
CA ARG A 22 4.74 -0.80 7.87
C ARG A 22 6.27 -0.80 7.86
N LEU A 23 6.87 -0.87 9.04
CA LEU A 23 8.30 -1.10 9.19
C LEU A 23 8.60 -2.60 9.20
N THR A 24 9.59 -2.98 8.40
CA THR A 24 9.97 -4.37 8.19
C THR A 24 11.41 -4.44 7.69
N ASP A 25 12.09 -5.57 7.95
CA ASP A 25 13.47 -5.82 7.51
C ASP A 25 13.60 -6.04 5.99
N GLU A 26 12.47 -6.28 5.30
CA GLU A 26 12.37 -6.39 3.85
C GLU A 26 11.48 -5.25 3.28
N SER A 27 11.77 -3.98 3.59
CA SER A 27 10.93 -2.83 3.21
C SER A 27 10.64 -2.74 1.71
N ASP A 28 11.60 -3.08 0.86
CA ASP A 28 11.43 -3.06 -0.60
C ASP A 28 10.38 -4.08 -1.09
N VAL A 29 10.12 -5.12 -0.31
CA VAL A 29 9.20 -6.22 -0.66
C VAL A 29 7.89 -6.16 0.14
N ARG A 30 7.95 -5.67 1.38
CA ARG A 30 6.84 -5.74 2.34
C ARG A 30 6.36 -4.35 2.77
N GLY A 31 7.05 -3.30 2.34
CA GLY A 31 6.73 -1.90 2.65
C GLY A 31 5.41 -1.46 2.04
N VAL A 32 4.62 -0.82 2.89
CA VAL A 32 3.33 -0.21 2.56
C VAL A 32 3.21 1.06 3.38
N ASP A 33 2.88 2.17 2.74
CA ASP A 33 2.56 3.42 3.41
C ASP A 33 1.21 3.99 2.97
N ALA A 34 0.57 4.70 3.89
CA ALA A 34 -0.62 5.48 3.63
C ALA A 34 -0.41 6.89 4.20
N THR A 35 -0.55 7.91 3.36
CA THR A 35 -0.42 9.31 3.75
C THR A 35 -1.72 10.04 3.46
N ARG A 36 -2.18 10.86 4.41
CA ARG A 36 -3.32 11.77 4.22
C ARG A 36 -2.85 13.21 4.12
N VAL A 37 -3.34 13.94 3.14
CA VAL A 37 -3.09 15.39 2.98
C VAL A 37 -4.20 16.23 3.62
N GLU A 38 -3.87 17.48 3.99
CA GLU A 38 -4.85 18.42 4.54
C GLU A 38 -5.78 18.99 3.46
N GLY A 39 -7.07 19.12 3.78
CA GLY A 39 -8.03 19.87 2.97
C GLY A 39 -9.46 19.39 3.12
N ASP A 40 -10.38 20.08 2.45
CA ASP A 40 -11.79 19.67 2.29
C ASP A 40 -12.04 19.28 0.82
N HIS A 41 -11.14 18.47 0.27
CA HIS A 41 -11.24 17.91 -1.07
C HIS A 41 -11.38 16.39 -0.99
N SER A 42 -11.97 15.79 -2.03
CA SER A 42 -11.98 14.34 -2.21
C SER A 42 -10.57 13.84 -2.53
N TRP A 43 -10.32 12.54 -2.32
CA TRP A 43 -9.03 11.88 -2.63
C TRP A 43 -7.87 12.29 -1.70
N GLN A 44 -8.12 12.36 -0.39
CA GLN A 44 -7.13 12.85 0.58
C GLN A 44 -6.06 11.82 0.94
N TRP A 45 -6.34 10.54 0.71
CA TRP A 45 -5.45 9.45 1.08
C TRP A 45 -4.69 8.95 -0.14
N THR A 46 -3.37 8.85 -0.01
CA THR A 46 -2.50 8.15 -0.95
C THR A 46 -2.00 6.88 -0.28
N LEU A 47 -2.13 5.74 -0.97
CA LEU A 47 -1.60 4.45 -0.57
C LEU A 47 -0.49 4.06 -1.55
N THR A 48 0.67 3.66 -1.04
CA THR A 48 1.82 3.22 -1.84
C THR A 48 2.27 1.83 -1.40
N VAL A 49 2.60 0.98 -2.36
CA VAL A 49 3.04 -0.41 -2.14
C VAL A 49 4.37 -0.64 -2.83
N TRP A 50 5.43 -0.82 -2.04
CA TRP A 50 6.80 -0.64 -2.52
C TRP A 50 7.25 -1.77 -3.46
N VAL A 51 6.75 -2.99 -3.25
CA VAL A 51 7.10 -4.14 -4.09
C VAL A 51 6.65 -4.01 -5.55
N LEU A 52 5.67 -3.14 -5.83
CA LEU A 52 5.22 -2.86 -7.19
C LEU A 52 6.25 -2.06 -8.01
N GLU A 53 7.31 -1.54 -7.38
CA GLU A 53 8.47 -1.00 -8.10
C GLU A 53 9.20 -2.08 -8.90
N PHE A 54 9.21 -3.30 -8.36
CA PHE A 54 10.00 -4.43 -8.87
C PHE A 54 9.15 -5.44 -9.66
N ILE A 55 7.87 -5.61 -9.31
CA ILE A 55 6.97 -6.52 -10.05
C ILE A 55 6.41 -5.79 -11.27
N ARG A 56 7.01 -6.04 -12.44
CA ARG A 56 6.69 -5.36 -13.72
C ARG A 56 6.19 -6.28 -14.84
N GLU A 57 6.14 -7.58 -14.57
CA GLU A 57 5.88 -8.58 -15.59
C GLU A 57 4.46 -9.14 -15.48
N GLU A 58 3.77 -9.16 -16.61
CA GLU A 58 2.49 -9.82 -16.73
C GLU A 58 2.66 -11.36 -16.80
N PRO A 59 1.70 -12.14 -16.25
CA PRO A 59 0.40 -11.71 -15.74
C PRO A 59 0.39 -11.33 -14.26
N PHE A 60 1.54 -11.39 -13.57
CA PHE A 60 1.57 -11.32 -12.11
C PHE A 60 1.40 -9.89 -11.59
N GLU A 61 1.93 -8.89 -12.29
CA GLU A 61 1.70 -7.47 -11.96
C GLU A 61 0.21 -7.15 -11.85
N SER A 62 -0.59 -7.44 -12.89
CA SER A 62 -2.04 -7.19 -12.86
C SER A 62 -2.76 -7.99 -11.77
N GLN A 63 -2.33 -9.22 -11.49
CA GLN A 63 -2.92 -10.05 -10.43
C GLN A 63 -2.67 -9.46 -9.04
N LEU A 64 -1.44 -9.03 -8.77
CA LEU A 64 -1.05 -8.44 -7.51
C LEU A 64 -1.79 -7.11 -7.28
N ARG A 65 -1.77 -6.21 -8.29
CA ARG A 65 -2.51 -4.94 -8.22
C ARG A 65 -4.00 -5.14 -7.97
N ARG A 66 -4.61 -6.11 -8.65
CA ARG A 66 -6.03 -6.43 -8.45
C ARG A 66 -6.30 -6.97 -7.05
N ALA A 67 -5.46 -7.88 -6.55
CA ALA A 67 -5.63 -8.44 -5.20
C ALA A 67 -5.56 -7.34 -4.13
N ILE A 68 -4.61 -6.41 -4.26
CA ILE A 68 -4.48 -5.24 -3.38
C ILE A 68 -5.74 -4.37 -3.46
N LEU A 69 -6.15 -3.97 -4.66
CA LEU A 69 -7.33 -3.14 -4.87
C LEU A 69 -8.63 -3.74 -4.33
N ASP A 70 -8.81 -5.04 -4.53
CA ASP A 70 -9.99 -5.76 -4.03
C ASP A 70 -10.01 -5.74 -2.49
N GLN A 71 -8.86 -5.82 -1.82
CA GLN A 71 -8.78 -5.75 -0.35
C GLN A 71 -8.92 -4.32 0.17
N VAL A 72 -8.33 -3.32 -0.48
CA VAL A 72 -8.48 -1.90 -0.12
C VAL A 72 -9.95 -1.48 -0.10
N ARG A 73 -10.74 -1.93 -1.06
CA ARG A 73 -12.19 -1.63 -1.13
C ARG A 73 -13.00 -2.24 0.02
N THR A 74 -12.45 -3.18 0.78
CA THR A 74 -13.11 -3.76 1.96
C THR A 74 -12.86 -2.95 3.24
N VAL A 75 -11.90 -2.02 3.22
CA VAL A 75 -11.55 -1.22 4.40
C VAL A 75 -12.70 -0.25 4.71
N PRO A 76 -13.24 -0.26 5.95
CA PRO A 76 -14.28 0.67 6.34
C PRO A 76 -13.89 2.13 6.08
N GLY A 77 -14.82 2.90 5.52
CA GLY A 77 -14.60 4.32 5.20
C GLY A 77 -14.01 4.58 3.81
N VAL A 78 -13.51 3.57 3.10
CA VAL A 78 -13.17 3.72 1.67
C VAL A 78 -14.45 3.82 0.84
N LEU A 79 -14.59 4.90 0.07
CA LEU A 79 -15.74 5.14 -0.81
C LEU A 79 -15.39 4.95 -2.29
N ALA A 80 -14.19 5.36 -2.68
CA ALA A 80 -13.68 5.19 -4.02
C ALA A 80 -12.17 5.05 -4.02
N VAL A 81 -11.63 4.44 -5.07
CA VAL A 81 -10.19 4.25 -5.28
C VAL A 81 -9.90 4.55 -6.75
N ARG A 82 -8.85 5.31 -7.04
CA ARG A 82 -8.37 5.55 -8.41
C ARG A 82 -6.87 5.31 -8.48
N ASP A 83 -6.41 4.86 -9.65
CA ASP A 83 -4.98 4.70 -9.91
C ASP A 83 -4.29 6.08 -9.91
N MET A 84 -3.20 6.19 -9.16
CA MET A 84 -2.26 7.31 -9.25
C MET A 84 -1.17 6.94 -10.26
N ASP A 85 -0.54 5.78 -10.02
CA ASP A 85 0.44 5.16 -10.88
C ASP A 85 0.48 3.63 -10.67
N ARG A 86 1.62 2.99 -10.97
CA ARG A 86 1.82 1.54 -10.83
C ARG A 86 2.06 1.11 -9.38
N GLU A 87 2.45 2.00 -8.50
CA GLU A 87 2.82 1.68 -7.13
C GLU A 87 1.82 2.20 -6.11
N GLY A 88 0.96 3.14 -6.52
CA GLY A 88 0.00 3.75 -5.61
C GLY A 88 -1.36 4.11 -6.19
N TRP A 89 -2.24 4.42 -5.24
CA TRP A 89 -3.64 4.78 -5.45
C TRP A 89 -4.02 5.96 -4.59
N GLU A 90 -4.96 6.74 -5.09
CA GLU A 90 -5.66 7.75 -4.29
C GLU A 90 -7.03 7.20 -3.84
N LEU A 91 -7.40 7.48 -2.60
CA LEU A 91 -8.62 6.98 -1.97
C LEU A 91 -9.49 8.13 -1.50
N ASP A 92 -10.79 8.00 -1.77
CA ASP A 92 -11.82 8.90 -1.27
C ASP A 92 -12.56 8.29 -0.07
N GLY A 93 -13.09 9.15 0.79
CA GLY A 93 -13.77 8.78 2.03
C GLY A 93 -12.95 9.03 3.29
N SER A 94 -13.23 8.27 4.35
CA SER A 94 -12.67 8.48 5.69
C SER A 94 -12.13 7.18 6.31
N PRO A 95 -11.27 6.41 5.61
CA PRO A 95 -10.69 5.21 6.17
C PRO A 95 -9.67 5.53 7.28
N SER A 96 -9.37 4.53 8.12
CA SER A 96 -8.22 4.58 9.01
C SER A 96 -6.94 4.24 8.23
N GLY A 97 -5.92 5.09 8.32
CA GLY A 97 -4.62 4.83 7.68
C GLY A 97 -3.95 3.56 8.19
N GLU A 98 -4.08 3.28 9.50
CA GLU A 98 -3.59 2.04 10.10
C GLU A 98 -4.27 0.80 9.50
N GLU A 99 -5.59 0.84 9.32
CA GLU A 99 -6.34 -0.27 8.72
C GLU A 99 -6.03 -0.44 7.24
N LEU A 100 -5.79 0.65 6.50
CA LEU A 100 -5.33 0.60 5.11
C LEU A 100 -3.99 -0.13 5.02
N VAL A 101 -2.98 0.33 5.76
CA VAL A 101 -1.64 -0.27 5.77
C VAL A 101 -1.73 -1.74 6.21
N ARG A 102 -2.47 -2.04 7.28
CA ARG A 102 -2.64 -3.42 7.79
C ARG A 102 -3.26 -4.35 6.75
N THR A 103 -4.35 -3.93 6.11
CA THR A 103 -5.08 -4.77 5.15
C THR A 103 -4.21 -5.10 3.94
N VAL A 104 -3.49 -4.11 3.43
CA VAL A 104 -2.59 -4.29 2.30
C VAL A 104 -1.37 -5.11 2.70
N ALA A 105 -0.78 -4.85 3.87
CA ALA A 105 0.33 -5.63 4.41
C ALA A 105 -0.01 -7.14 4.52
N GLN A 106 -1.20 -7.47 5.01
CA GLN A 106 -1.68 -8.87 5.08
C GLN A 106 -1.84 -9.49 3.69
N THR A 107 -2.27 -8.70 2.71
CA THR A 107 -2.38 -9.14 1.30
C THR A 107 -1.01 -9.45 0.71
N ILE A 108 -0.02 -8.59 0.99
CA ILE A 108 1.37 -8.81 0.58
C ILE A 108 1.95 -10.07 1.25
N ASP A 109 1.73 -10.25 2.55
CA ASP A 109 2.21 -11.43 3.28
C ASP A 109 1.60 -12.73 2.74
N LEU A 110 0.31 -12.71 2.37
CA LEU A 110 -0.36 -13.86 1.76
C LEU A 110 0.24 -14.23 0.40
N LEU A 111 0.65 -13.23 -0.39
CA LEU A 111 1.21 -13.40 -1.73
C LEU A 111 2.74 -13.49 -1.75
N LEU A 112 3.40 -13.39 -0.58
CA LEU A 112 4.85 -13.34 -0.44
C LEU A 112 5.58 -14.50 -1.15
N PRO A 113 5.10 -15.76 -1.14
CA PRO A 113 5.74 -16.84 -1.89
C PRO A 113 5.78 -16.58 -3.41
N GLN A 114 4.73 -15.98 -3.97
CA GLN A 114 4.63 -15.69 -5.41
C GLN A 114 5.45 -14.47 -5.78
N ILE A 115 5.43 -13.44 -4.93
CA ILE A 115 6.29 -12.26 -5.03
C ILE A 115 7.77 -12.68 -5.08
N ARG A 116 8.21 -13.52 -4.13
CA ARG A 116 9.59 -14.03 -4.09
C ARG A 116 9.94 -14.85 -5.33
N ALA A 117 9.01 -15.67 -5.81
CA ALA A 117 9.23 -16.45 -7.03
C ALA A 117 9.38 -15.55 -8.26
N SER A 118 8.63 -14.45 -8.34
CA SER A 118 8.73 -13.45 -9.40
C SER A 118 10.07 -12.72 -9.36
N LEU A 119 10.49 -12.22 -8.19
CA LEU A 119 11.75 -11.48 -8.02
C LEU A 119 13.01 -12.32 -8.27
N ALA A 120 12.91 -13.64 -8.14
CA ALA A 120 14.01 -14.55 -8.44
C ALA A 120 14.19 -14.84 -9.94
N GLN A 121 13.22 -14.45 -10.79
CA GLN A 121 13.36 -14.57 -12.23
C GLN A 121 14.25 -13.43 -12.75
N PRO A 122 15.20 -13.72 -13.65
CA PRO A 122 15.95 -12.65 -14.33
C PRO A 122 15.00 -11.89 -15.27
N HIS A 123 14.95 -10.57 -15.10
CA HIS A 123 14.25 -9.61 -15.97
C HIS A 123 15.18 -9.12 -17.09
#